data_AF-A0ABD3TF71-F1
#
_entry.id   AF-A0ABD3TF71-F1
#
_cell.length_a   1.000
_cell.length_b   1.000
_cell.length_c   1.000
_cell.angle_alpha   90.00
_cell.angle_beta   90.00
_cell.angle_gamma   90.00
#
_symmetry.space_group_name_H-M   'P 1'
#
loop_
_entity.id
_entity.type
_entity.pdbx_description
1 polymer ?
#
loop_
_entity_poly.entity_id
_entity_poly.type
_entity_poly.pdbx_seq_one_letter_code
_entity_poly.pdbx_strand_id
1 'polypeptide(L)'
;MITQTKVSPDHRIQSFVLEKNQNRTICYLTPNTQDIAIDIEIGEYAWEARNPTVCIAQRIQIKKGYKVGICGSVGSGKTSFLSSLLGEIPRISGTGIQTYGSKAYVPQSAWIGSIPDLSEITYYLEKK
;
A
#
# COMPACT_ATOMS: atom_id res chain seq x y z
N MET A 1 -27.61 12.66 33.90
CA MET A 1 -27.11 11.62 32.98
C MET A 1 -27.10 12.17 31.54
N ILE A 2 -26.26 13.19 31.28
CA ILE A 2 -26.23 13.94 29.98
C ILE A 2 -24.78 14.26 29.56
N THR A 3 -23.83 14.17 30.50
CA THR A 3 -22.42 14.48 30.30
C THR A 3 -21.69 13.40 29.49
N GLN A 4 -22.03 12.12 29.68
CA GLN A 4 -21.41 11.02 28.94
C GLN A 4 -21.81 11.00 27.45
N THR A 5 -22.99 11.54 27.12
CA THR A 5 -23.53 11.61 25.75
C THR A 5 -22.83 12.65 24.88
N LYS A 6 -22.20 13.69 25.44
CA LYS A 6 -21.44 14.70 24.67
C LYS A 6 -20.01 14.28 24.33
N VAL A 7 -19.42 13.38 25.12
CA VAL A 7 -18.03 12.92 24.89
C VAL A 7 -17.93 11.95 23.71
N SER A 8 -19.07 11.38 23.29
CA SER A 8 -19.14 10.35 22.24
C SER A 8 -19.20 10.94 20.81
N PRO A 9 -20.00 11.99 20.50
CA PRO A 9 -20.10 12.54 19.14
C PRO A 9 -19.05 13.61 18.82
N ASP A 10 -18.69 14.48 19.77
CA ASP A 10 -18.04 15.75 19.44
C ASP A 10 -16.52 15.67 19.23
N HIS A 11 -15.81 14.76 19.90
CA HIS A 11 -14.34 14.69 19.79
C HIS A 11 -13.85 13.47 19.02
N ARG A 12 -14.36 12.26 19.31
CA ARG A 12 -13.83 11.01 18.74
C ARG A 12 -14.29 10.75 17.31
N ILE A 13 -15.56 11.04 17.03
CA ILE A 13 -16.13 10.85 15.68
C ILE A 13 -15.67 12.00 14.78
N GLN A 14 -15.71 13.24 15.27
CA GLN A 14 -15.24 14.40 14.51
C GLN A 14 -13.76 14.26 14.13
N SER A 15 -12.88 13.83 15.04
CA SER A 15 -11.45 13.66 14.71
C SER A 15 -11.20 12.61 13.63
N PHE A 16 -11.97 11.52 13.63
CA PHE A 16 -11.88 10.48 12.60
C PHE A 16 -12.44 10.95 11.25
N VAL A 17 -13.60 11.62 11.25
CA VAL A 17 -14.22 12.13 10.03
C VAL A 17 -13.39 13.25 9.39
N LEU A 18 -12.73 14.07 10.22
CA LEU A 18 -11.84 15.15 9.77
C LEU A 18 -10.42 14.66 9.45
N GLU A 19 -10.09 13.40 9.72
CA GLU A 19 -8.79 12.83 9.40
C GLU A 19 -8.62 12.85 7.88
N LYS A 20 -7.72 13.72 7.41
CA LYS A 20 -7.39 13.79 5.98
C LYS A 20 -6.84 12.44 5.58
N ASN A 21 -7.59 11.72 4.74
CA ASN A 21 -7.06 10.58 4.01
C ASN A 21 -5.77 11.05 3.34
N GLN A 22 -4.62 10.57 3.84
CA GLN A 22 -3.34 10.87 3.23
C GLN A 22 -3.48 10.47 1.77
N ASN A 23 -3.45 11.46 0.88
CA ASN A 23 -3.74 11.28 -0.54
C ASN A 23 -2.87 10.12 -1.05
N ARG A 24 -3.53 8.98 -1.29
CA ARG A 24 -2.91 7.81 -1.92
C ARG A 24 -2.66 8.20 -3.36
N THR A 25 -1.57 8.89 -3.62
CA THR A 25 -1.15 9.21 -4.98
C THR A 25 -0.58 7.95 -5.61
N ILE A 26 -1.45 6.96 -5.82
CA ILE A 26 -1.16 5.80 -6.67
C ILE A 26 -1.48 6.27 -8.08
N CYS A 27 -0.43 6.56 -8.85
CA CYS A 27 -0.59 6.91 -10.25
C CYS A 27 -0.98 5.64 -11.01
N TYR A 28 -2.28 5.46 -11.25
CA TYR A 28 -2.79 4.52 -12.25
C TYR A 28 -2.47 5.11 -13.62
N LEU A 29 -1.29 4.79 -14.15
CA LEU A 29 -0.92 5.23 -15.48
C LEU A 29 -1.60 4.33 -16.52
N THR A 30 -2.05 5.00 -17.59
CA THR A 30 -2.58 4.43 -18.83
C THR A 30 -1.70 3.29 -19.36
N PRO A 31 -2.22 2.39 -20.23
CA PRO A 31 -1.44 1.30 -20.79
C PRO A 31 -0.14 1.85 -21.41
N ASN A 32 0.96 1.59 -20.73
CA ASN A 32 2.28 2.03 -21.12
C ASN A 32 2.65 1.36 -22.45
N THR A 33 3.08 2.14 -23.42
CA THR A 33 3.66 1.67 -24.69
C THR A 33 4.98 0.93 -24.46
N GLN A 34 5.59 1.09 -23.28
CA GLN A 34 6.81 0.41 -22.87
C GLN A 34 6.51 -0.95 -22.22
N ASP A 35 7.45 -1.88 -22.39
CA ASP A 35 7.42 -3.26 -21.84
C ASP A 35 7.71 -3.32 -20.32
N ILE A 36 7.36 -2.25 -19.60
CA ILE A 36 7.64 -2.08 -18.17
C ILE A 36 6.37 -2.32 -17.38
N ALA A 37 6.46 -3.13 -16.32
CA ALA A 37 5.38 -3.41 -15.38
C ALA A 37 5.47 -2.54 -14.13
N ILE A 38 6.68 -2.35 -13.60
CA ILE A 38 6.94 -1.57 -12.39
C ILE A 38 8.18 -0.72 -12.64
N ASP A 39 8.09 0.59 -12.38
CA ASP A 39 9.20 1.53 -12.39
C ASP A 39 9.27 2.22 -11.03
N ILE A 40 10.37 1.99 -10.33
CA ILE A 40 10.62 2.48 -8.97
C ILE A 40 11.76 3.47 -9.07
N GLU A 41 11.49 4.74 -8.83
CA GLU A 41 12.55 5.75 -8.75
C GLU A 41 13.09 5.93 -7.33
N ILE A 42 14.21 6.64 -7.22
CA ILE A 42 14.86 6.98 -5.95
C ILE A 42 13.87 7.78 -5.10
N GLY A 43 13.75 7.42 -3.82
CA GLY A 43 12.84 8.09 -2.90
C GLY A 43 12.77 7.45 -1.53
N GLU A 44 12.15 8.18 -0.60
CA GLU A 44 11.97 7.77 0.78
C GLU A 44 10.48 7.69 1.13
N TYR A 45 10.12 6.66 1.91
CA TYR A 45 8.75 6.37 2.30
C TYR A 45 8.69 6.14 3.80
N ALA A 46 7.70 6.71 4.49
CA ALA A 46 7.47 6.47 5.91
C ALA A 46 6.01 6.57 6.29
N TRP A 47 5.60 5.82 7.31
CA TRP A 47 4.28 5.97 7.93
C TRP A 47 4.08 7.35 8.57
N GLU A 48 5.15 7.90 9.13
CA GLU A 48 5.19 9.22 9.75
C GLU A 48 6.37 10.01 9.21
N ALA A 49 6.19 11.32 8.99
CA ALA A 49 7.19 12.19 8.37
C ALA A 49 8.52 12.34 9.14
N ARG A 50 8.68 11.68 10.30
CA ARG A 50 9.85 11.82 11.18
C ARG A 50 11.01 10.90 10.80
N ASN A 51 10.74 9.67 10.35
CA ASN A 51 11.79 8.68 10.08
C ASN A 51 11.45 7.83 8.85
N PRO A 52 12.35 7.74 7.84
CA PRO A 52 12.13 6.91 6.67
C PRO A 52 12.02 5.42 7.07
N THR A 53 10.89 4.79 6.72
CA THR A 53 10.68 3.34 6.91
C THR A 53 11.33 2.55 5.77
N VAL A 54 11.34 3.12 4.56
CA VAL A 54 11.95 2.53 3.36
C VAL A 54 12.73 3.62 2.64
N CYS A 55 13.99 3.35 2.32
CA CYS A 55 14.84 4.21 1.49
C CYS A 55 15.23 3.44 0.23
N ILE A 56 14.89 3.99 -0.94
CA ILE A 56 15.21 3.40 -2.24
C ILE A 56 16.37 4.20 -2.82
N ALA A 57 17.58 3.65 -2.74
CA ALA A 57 18.81 4.34 -3.14
C ALA A 57 19.07 4.30 -4.66
N GLN A 58 18.41 3.40 -5.39
CA GLN A 58 18.63 3.20 -6.83
C GLN A 58 17.31 2.95 -7.56
N ARG A 59 17.24 3.39 -8.82
CA ARG A 59 16.08 3.13 -9.67
C ARG A 59 16.00 1.63 -10.02
N ILE A 60 14.82 1.04 -9.88
CA ILE A 60 14.54 -0.36 -10.20
C ILE A 60 13.44 -0.41 -11.26
N GLN A 61 13.71 -1.11 -12.36
CA GLN A 61 12.74 -1.34 -13.42
C GLN A 61 12.47 -2.83 -13.58
N ILE A 62 11.20 -3.22 -13.55
CA ILE A 62 10.76 -4.59 -13.74
C ILE A 62 9.91 -4.64 -15.00
N LYS A 63 10.35 -5.44 -15.98
CA LYS A 63 9.64 -5.67 -17.24
C LYS A 63 8.49 -6.65 -17.09
N LYS A 64 7.55 -6.62 -18.03
CA LYS A 64 6.44 -7.57 -18.07
C LYS A 64 6.99 -9.00 -18.22
N GLY A 65 6.35 -9.97 -17.55
CA GLY A 65 6.75 -11.38 -17.58
C GLY A 65 7.92 -11.77 -16.65
N TYR A 66 8.55 -10.82 -15.97
CA TYR A 66 9.66 -11.10 -15.06
C TYR A 66 9.16 -11.68 -13.72
N LYS A 67 9.90 -12.62 -13.16
CA LYS A 67 9.69 -13.16 -11.80
C LYS A 67 10.83 -12.68 -10.91
N VAL A 68 10.53 -11.82 -9.94
CA VAL A 68 11.53 -11.16 -9.09
C VAL A 68 11.34 -11.60 -7.64
N GLY A 69 12.44 -11.92 -6.96
CA GLY A 69 12.48 -12.22 -5.53
C GLY A 69 13.18 -11.11 -4.74
N ILE A 70 12.68 -10.83 -3.53
CA ILE A 70 13.28 -9.86 -2.61
C ILE A 70 13.85 -10.62 -1.41
N CYS A 71 15.16 -10.50 -1.19
CA CYS A 71 15.88 -11.20 -0.12
C CYS A 71 16.54 -10.19 0.84
N GLY A 72 16.65 -10.57 2.12
CA GLY A 72 17.27 -9.74 3.15
C GLY A 72 16.98 -10.26 4.55
N SER A 73 17.72 -9.79 5.56
CA SER A 73 17.56 -10.19 6.97
C SER A 73 16.17 -9.86 7.54
N VAL A 74 15.77 -10.52 8.64
CA VAL A 74 14.55 -10.15 9.36
C VAL A 74 14.68 -8.69 9.83
N GLY A 75 13.63 -7.89 9.63
CA GLY A 75 13.64 -6.46 9.95
C GLY A 75 14.23 -5.54 8.86
N SER A 76 14.69 -6.08 7.73
CA SER A 76 15.28 -5.26 6.63
C SER A 76 14.28 -4.42 5.82
N GLY A 77 13.01 -4.37 6.22
CA GLY A 77 12.00 -3.57 5.52
C GLY A 77 11.35 -4.21 4.28
N LYS A 78 11.48 -5.53 4.04
CA LYS A 78 10.85 -6.21 2.88
C LYS A 78 9.34 -6.00 2.80
N THR A 79 8.63 -6.22 3.91
CA THR A 79 7.18 -6.01 3.99
C THR A 79 6.83 -4.55 3.77
N SER A 80 7.59 -3.63 4.37
CA SER A 80 7.42 -2.19 4.20
C SER A 80 7.63 -1.75 2.74
N PHE A 81 8.60 -2.35 2.04
CA PHE A 81 8.82 -2.11 0.61
C PHE A 81 7.63 -2.58 -0.25
N LEU A 82 7.00 -3.71 0.08
CA LEU A 82 5.76 -4.13 -0.59
C LEU A 82 4.61 -3.17 -0.28
N SER A 83 4.47 -2.72 0.96
CA SER A 83 3.46 -1.72 1.34
C SER A 83 3.67 -0.37 0.64
N SER A 84 4.91 0.06 0.37
CA SER A 84 5.16 1.26 -0.44
C SER A 84 4.78 1.06 -1.91
N LEU A 85 5.00 -0.13 -2.48
CA LEU A 85 4.54 -0.49 -3.83
C LEU A 85 3.01 -0.48 -3.96
N LEU A 86 2.29 -0.83 -2.89
CA LEU A 86 0.83 -0.76 -2.81
C LEU A 86 0.30 0.65 -2.55
N GLY A 87 1.18 1.61 -2.26
CA GLY A 87 0.80 2.98 -1.88
C GLY A 87 0.20 3.11 -0.48
N GLU A 88 0.46 2.14 0.41
CA GLU A 88 0.06 2.22 1.82
C GLU A 88 0.99 3.14 2.61
N ILE A 89 2.31 3.06 2.35
CA ILE A 89 3.30 3.94 2.98
C ILE A 89 3.43 5.21 2.12
N PRO A 90 3.14 6.40 2.67
CA PRO A 90 3.26 7.63 1.90
C PRO A 90 4.73 7.94 1.59
N ARG A 91 4.91 8.55 0.42
CA ARG A 91 6.21 9.05 -0.05
C ARG A 91 6.54 10.37 0.64
N ILE A 92 7.72 10.47 1.22
CA ILE A 92 8.27 11.72 1.78
C ILE A 92 9.03 12.50 0.71
N SER A 93 9.84 11.81 -0.11
CA SER A 93 10.73 12.43 -1.10
C SER A 93 10.88 11.57 -2.35
N GLY A 94 11.35 12.18 -3.46
CA GLY A 94 11.59 11.51 -4.74
C GLY A 94 10.38 11.43 -5.69
N THR A 95 10.55 10.75 -6.82
CA THR A 95 9.58 10.75 -7.94
C THR A 95 8.45 9.73 -7.79
N GLY A 96 8.54 8.81 -6.82
CA GLY A 96 7.49 7.84 -6.50
C GLY A 96 7.58 6.53 -7.28
N ILE A 97 6.64 5.62 -7.00
CA ILE A 97 6.56 4.30 -7.65
C ILE A 97 5.45 4.33 -8.70
N GLN A 98 5.80 3.92 -9.92
CA GLN A 98 4.86 3.79 -11.03
C GLN A 98 4.60 2.30 -11.30
N THR A 99 3.33 1.94 -11.43
CA THR A 99 2.90 0.56 -11.69
C THR A 99 1.89 0.53 -12.81
N TYR A 100 2.11 -0.31 -13.80
CA TYR A 100 1.30 -0.39 -15.01
C TYR A 100 0.46 -1.67 -15.00
N GLY A 101 -0.86 -1.53 -15.10
CA GLY A 101 -1.81 -2.65 -15.06
C GLY A 101 -2.36 -2.95 -13.65
N SER A 102 -3.01 -4.12 -13.53
CA SER A 102 -3.60 -4.60 -12.29
C SER A 102 -2.55 -5.09 -11.30
N LYS A 103 -2.90 -5.03 -10.00
CA LYS A 103 -2.04 -5.43 -8.89
C LYS A 103 -2.80 -6.36 -7.97
N ALA A 104 -2.15 -7.44 -7.55
CA ALA A 104 -2.64 -8.34 -6.50
C ALA A 104 -1.60 -8.40 -5.38
N TYR A 105 -2.07 -8.49 -4.14
CA TYR A 105 -1.24 -8.58 -2.95
C TYR A 105 -1.75 -9.68 -2.04
N VAL A 106 -0.82 -10.45 -1.49
CA VAL A 106 -1.09 -11.47 -0.49
C VAL A 106 -0.36 -11.06 0.79
N PRO A 107 -1.08 -10.80 1.90
CA PRO A 107 -0.47 -10.39 3.15
C PRO A 107 0.29 -11.54 3.82
N GLN A 108 1.24 -11.20 4.70
CA GLN A 108 1.98 -12.18 5.50
C GLN A 108 1.06 -13.01 6.40
N SER A 109 0.04 -12.38 6.98
CA SER A 109 -1.01 -13.04 7.76
C SER A 109 -2.29 -13.02 6.94
N ALA A 110 -2.84 -14.21 6.66
CA ALA A 110 -4.10 -14.32 5.93
C ALA A 110 -5.25 -13.66 6.71
N TRP A 111 -6.01 -12.80 6.04
CA TRP A 111 -7.26 -12.28 6.56
C TRP A 111 -8.39 -13.18 6.05
N ILE A 112 -8.96 -14.00 6.93
CA ILE A 112 -10.12 -14.84 6.63
C ILE A 112 -11.31 -14.22 7.36
N GLY A 113 -12.26 -13.68 6.60
CA GLY A 113 -13.54 -13.25 7.16
C GLY A 113 -14.34 -14.46 7.65
N SER A 114 -15.34 -14.23 8.50
CA SER A 114 -16.32 -15.27 8.82
C SER A 114 -17.18 -15.55 7.59
N ILE A 115 -16.67 -16.40 6.71
CA ILE A 115 -17.34 -16.82 5.50
C ILE A 115 -17.91 -18.23 5.77
N PRO A 116 -19.22 -18.45 5.61
CA PRO A 116 -19.84 -19.72 5.93
C PRO A 116 -19.44 -20.86 4.97
N ASP A 117 -18.90 -20.55 3.79
CA ASP A 117 -18.51 -21.54 2.78
C ASP A 117 -17.24 -21.13 1.99
N LEU A 118 -16.40 -22.12 1.67
CA LEU A 118 -15.16 -21.94 0.92
C LEU A 118 -15.38 -21.58 -0.56
N SER A 119 -16.60 -21.79 -1.09
CA SER A 119 -16.97 -21.41 -2.46
C SER A 119 -16.86 -19.90 -2.74
N GLU A 120 -17.01 -19.06 -1.71
CA GLU A 120 -16.87 -17.60 -1.85
C GLU A 120 -15.41 -17.13 -1.96
N ILE A 121 -14.43 -17.93 -1.53
CA ILE A 121 -13.01 -17.55 -1.67
C ILE A 121 -12.63 -17.40 -3.16
N THR A 122 -13.13 -18.28 -4.02
CA THR A 122 -12.93 -18.19 -5.48
C THR A 122 -13.64 -16.96 -6.06
N TYR A 123 -14.83 -16.62 -5.55
CA TYR A 123 -15.58 -15.43 -5.97
C TYR A 123 -14.82 -14.13 -5.70
N TYR A 124 -14.15 -14.02 -4.54
CA TYR A 124 -13.33 -12.86 -4.22
C TYR A 124 -12.07 -12.74 -5.08
N LEU A 125 -11.55 -13.84 -5.62
CA LEU A 125 -10.39 -13.85 -6.51
C LEU A 125 -10.74 -13.49 -7.96
N GLU A 126 -11.94 -13.80 -8.44
CA GLU A 126 -12.36 -13.51 -9.83
C GLU A 126 -12.82 -12.06 -10.08
N LYS A 127 -13.12 -11.28 -9.03
CA LYS A 127 -13.66 -9.91 -9.16
C LYS A 127 -12.63 -8.77 -9.08
N LYS A 128 -11.33 -9.07 -9.11
CA LYS A 128 -10.23 -8.07 -9.18
C LYS A 128 -9.42 -8.22 -10.45
#